data_AF-A0A3M1AC99-F1
#
_entry.id   AF-A0A3M1AC99-F1
#
_cell.length_a   1.000
_cell.length_b   1.000
_cell.length_c   1.000
_cell.angle_alpha   90.00
_cell.angle_beta   90.00
_cell.angle_gamma   90.00
#
_symmetry.space_group_name_H-M   'P 1'
#
loop_
_entity.id
_entity.type
_entity.pdbx_description
1 polymer ?
#
loop_
_entity_poly.entity_id
_entity_poly.type
_entity_poly.pdbx_seq_one_letter_code
_entity_poly.pdbx_strand_id
1 'polypeptide(L)' 'MIQAKFSLEETHIEFLKQYKKYGFKDKSSVIRTALEKLKKELEQERLKESAELYAKIYEKDQELQELTQSAISEWPE' A
#
# COMPACT_ATOMS: atom_id res chain seq x y z
N MET A 1 -13.18 -17.55 9.67
CA MET A 1 -11.80 -17.11 9.98
C MET A 1 -10.90 -18.31 9.87
N ILE A 2 -9.82 -18.22 9.08
CA ILE A 2 -8.80 -19.28 8.97
C ILE A 2 -7.70 -18.94 9.99
N GLN A 3 -7.20 -19.95 10.71
CA GLN A 3 -6.13 -19.78 11.68
C GLN A 3 -4.78 -20.11 11.05
N ALA A 4 -3.78 -19.29 11.31
CA ALA A 4 -2.39 -19.51 10.95
C ALA A 4 -1.53 -19.49 12.23
N LYS A 5 -0.54 -20.37 12.31
CA LYS A 5 0.48 -20.36 13.38
C LYS A 5 1.75 -19.75 12.83
N PHE A 6 2.34 -18.82 13.58
CA PHE A 6 3.58 -18.15 13.24
C PHE A 6 4.41 -18.00 14.52
N SER A 7 5.73 -18.06 14.36
CA SER A 7 6.66 -17.81 15.45
C SER A 7 6.82 -16.30 15.63
N LEU A 8 6.79 -15.85 16.87
CA LEU A 8 7.01 -14.46 17.24
C LEU A 8 8.15 -14.40 18.26
N GLU A 9 8.99 -13.38 18.14
CA GLU A 9 9.97 -13.08 19.17
C GLU A 9 9.30 -12.56 20.46
N GLU A 10 10.01 -12.64 21.57
CA GLU A 10 9.53 -12.19 22.88
C GLU A 10 9.12 -10.71 22.87
N THR A 11 9.85 -9.87 22.14
CA THR A 11 9.56 -8.44 21.94
C THR A 11 8.19 -8.22 21.29
N HIS A 12 7.84 -9.02 20.27
CA HIS A 12 6.54 -8.97 19.61
C HIS A 12 5.42 -9.41 20.56
N ILE A 13 5.67 -10.42 21.39
CA ILE A 13 4.70 -10.88 22.38
C ILE A 13 4.46 -9.81 23.44
N GLU A 14 5.50 -9.12 23.91
CA GLU A 14 5.37 -8.04 24.89
C GLU A 14 4.58 -6.86 24.32
N PHE A 15 4.86 -6.46 23.07
CA PHE A 15 4.05 -5.48 22.36
C PHE A 15 2.56 -5.89 22.29
N LEU A 16 2.29 -7.15 21.93
CA LEU A 16 0.92 -7.67 21.85
C LEU A 16 0.24 -7.74 23.22
N LYS A 17 0.94 -7.90 24.34
CA LYS A 17 0.32 -7.85 25.68
C LYS A 17 -0.22 -6.45 26.00
N GLN A 18 0.41 -5.41 25.45
CA GLN A 18 0.00 -4.02 25.65
C GLN A 18 -1.16 -3.59 24.74
N TYR A 19 -1.83 -4.52 24.04
CA TYR A 19 -2.91 -4.21 23.07
C TYR A 19 -4.01 -3.27 23.61
N LYS A 20 -4.37 -3.39 24.89
CA LYS A 20 -5.37 -2.54 25.54
C LYS A 20 -4.93 -1.06 25.61
N LYS A 21 -3.63 -0.81 25.79
CA LYS A 21 -3.06 0.54 25.84
C LYS A 21 -3.29 1.31 24.54
N TYR A 22 -3.38 0.58 23.42
CA TYR A 22 -3.59 1.13 22.09
C TYR A 22 -5.07 1.08 21.64
N GLY A 23 -5.99 0.74 22.53
CA GLY A 23 -7.43 0.70 22.23
C GLY A 23 -7.91 -0.52 21.46
N PHE A 24 -7.09 -1.57 21.32
CA PHE A 24 -7.53 -2.80 20.68
C PHE A 24 -8.32 -3.70 21.63
N LYS A 25 -9.29 -4.43 21.07
CA LYS A 25 -10.13 -5.39 21.80
C LYS A 25 -9.39 -6.68 22.19
N ASP A 26 -8.44 -7.12 21.36
CA ASP A 26 -7.69 -8.37 21.53
C ASP A 26 -6.39 -8.33 20.71
N LYS A 27 -5.47 -9.27 20.98
CA LYS A 27 -4.18 -9.38 20.27
C LYS A 27 -4.35 -9.61 18.77
N SER A 28 -5.35 -10.40 18.37
CA SER A 28 -5.62 -10.68 16.96
C SER A 28 -6.07 -9.43 16.21
N SER A 29 -6.76 -8.50 16.88
CA SER A 29 -7.12 -7.20 16.31
C SER A 29 -5.90 -6.33 16.00
N VAL A 30 -4.86 -6.39 16.84
CA VAL A 30 -3.57 -5.72 16.57
C VAL A 30 -2.93 -6.30 15.33
N ILE A 31 -2.79 -7.63 15.27
CA ILE A 31 -2.15 -8.33 14.17
C ILE A 31 -2.89 -8.09 12.85
N ARG A 32 -4.23 -8.17 12.86
CA ARG A 32 -5.04 -7.88 11.67
C ARG A 32 -4.80 -6.45 11.17
N THR A 33 -4.78 -5.48 12.09
CA THR A 33 -4.53 -4.08 11.73
C THR A 33 -3.13 -3.89 11.16
N ALA A 34 -2.12 -4.54 11.74
CA ALA A 34 -0.75 -4.51 11.23
C ALA A 34 -0.66 -5.12 9.82
N LEU A 35 -1.29 -6.27 9.58
CA LEU A 35 -1.33 -6.91 8.27
C LEU A 35 -2.03 -6.06 7.22
N GLU A 36 -3.16 -5.42 7.55
CA GLU A 36 -3.86 -4.52 6.64
C GLU A 36 -3.03 -3.27 6.31
N LYS A 37 -2.30 -2.72 7.29
CA LYS A 37 -1.38 -1.60 7.05
C LYS A 37 -0.25 -2.00 6.10
N LEU A 38 0.44 -3.10 6.41
CA LEU A 38 1.53 -3.62 5.59
C LEU A 38 1.06 -3.93 4.16
N LYS A 39 -0.12 -4.54 4.01
CA LYS A 39 -0.71 -4.81 2.69
C LYS A 39 -0.88 -3.52 1.89
N LYS A 40 -1.44 -2.47 2.48
CA LYS A 40 -1.65 -1.18 1.81
C LYS A 40 -0.34 -0.52 1.41
N GLU A 41 0.67 -0.59 2.29
CA GLU A 41 2.01 -0.06 2.01
C GLU A 41 2.63 -0.76 0.80
N LEU A 42 2.63 -2.09 0.78
CA LEU A 42 3.14 -2.89 -0.35
C LEU A 42 2.37 -2.64 -1.65
N GLU A 43 1.04 -2.51 -1.57
CA GLU A 43 0.21 -2.18 -2.74
C GLU A 43 0.52 -0.78 -3.28
N GLN A 44 0.74 0.21 -2.40
CA GLN A 44 1.11 1.56 -2.80
C GLN A 44 2.51 1.63 -3.40
N GLU A 45 3.49 0.93 -2.83
CA GLU A 45 4.84 0.84 -3.38
C GLU A 45 4.80 0.27 -4.80
N ARG A 46 4.07 -0.85 -4.99
CA ARG A 46 3.90 -1.44 -6.32
C ARG A 46 3.22 -0.49 -7.32
N LEU A 47 2.22 0.29 -6.87
CA LEU A 47 1.58 1.29 -7.72
C LEU A 47 2.56 2.39 -8.13
N LYS A 48 3.39 2.89 -7.20
CA LYS A 48 4.42 3.89 -7.50
C LYS A 48 5.45 3.35 -8.49
N GLU A 49 5.98 2.15 -8.26
CA GLU A 49 6.90 1.49 -9.19
C GLU A 49 6.29 1.37 -10.59
N SER A 50 5.03 0.96 -10.67
CA SER A 50 4.33 0.88 -11.97
C SER A 50 4.20 2.25 -12.63
N ALA A 51 3.82 3.29 -11.88
CA ALA A 51 3.68 4.64 -12.40
C ALA A 51 5.02 5.21 -12.90
N GLU A 52 6.12 4.95 -12.18
CA GLU A 52 7.47 5.35 -12.61
C GLU A 52 7.89 4.64 -13.90
N LEU A 53 7.55 3.36 -14.07
CA LEU A 53 7.80 2.64 -15.31
C LEU A 53 7.00 3.22 -16.47
N TYR A 54 5.70 3.52 -16.27
CA TYR A 54 4.88 4.19 -17.28
C TYR A 54 5.42 5.57 -17.65
N ALA A 55 5.85 6.37 -16.67
CA ALA A 55 6.44 7.68 -16.91
C ALA A 55 7.70 7.59 -17.78
N LYS A 56 8.58 6.61 -17.53
CA LYS A 56 9.78 6.36 -18.34
C LYS A 56 9.48 5.94 -19.78
N ILE A 57 8.37 5.22 -19.99
CA ILE A 57 7.91 4.85 -21.34
C ILE A 57 7.35 6.07 -22.05
N TYR A 58 6.45 6.78 -21.38
CA TYR A 58 5.81 8.00 -21.89
C TYR A 58 6.83 9.08 -22.27
N GLU A 59 7.86 9.30 -21.45
CA GLU A 59 8.95 10.26 -21.73
C GLU A 59 9.66 10.02 -23.07
N LYS A 60 9.71 8.77 -23.53
CA LYS A 60 10.36 8.38 -24.78
C LYS A 60 9.42 8.37 -25.99
N ASP A 61 8.13 8.52 -25.76
CA ASP A 61 7.09 8.43 -26.79
C ASP A 61 6.50 9.81 -27.08
N GLN A 62 7.13 10.51 -28.03
CA GLN A 62 6.77 11.89 -28.38
C GLN A 62 5.39 11.97 -29.05
N GLU A 63 5.01 10.98 -29.86
CA GLU A 63 3.70 10.92 -30.49
C GLU A 63 2.60 10.79 -29.44
N LEU A 64 2.79 9.90 -28.46
CA LEU A 64 1.86 9.74 -27.34
C LEU A 64 1.78 11.01 -26.47
N GLN A 65 2.89 11.71 -26.27
CA GLN A 65 2.91 12.99 -25.57
C GLN A 65 2.09 14.07 -26.30
N GLU A 66 2.29 14.20 -27.61
CA GLU A 66 1.57 15.15 -28.45
C GLU A 66 0.06 14.85 -28.47
N LEU A 67 -0.31 13.56 -28.59
CA LEU A 67 -1.70 13.12 -28.50
C LEU A 67 -2.31 13.46 -27.13
N THR A 68 -1.60 13.16 -26.04
CA THR A 68 -2.08 13.43 -24.67
C THR A 68 -2.28 14.93 -24.40
N GLN A 69 -1.36 15.77 -24.89
CA GLN A 69 -1.47 17.23 -24.80
C GLN A 69 -2.65 17.79 -25.61
N SER A 70 -2.89 17.24 -26.81
CA SER A 70 -4.02 17.66 -27.65
C SER A 70 -5.37 17.38 -26.99
N ALA A 71 -5.49 16.26 -26.27
CA ALA A 71 -6.72 15.86 -25.57
C ALA A 71 -7.04 16.73 -24.35
N ILE A 72 -6.03 17.33 -23.70
CA ILE A 72 -6.23 18.25 -22.55
C ILE A 72 -6.99 19.51 -22.95
N SER A 73 -6.83 19.96 -24.20
CA SER A 73 -7.44 21.21 -24.69
C SER A 73 -8.96 21.14 -24.86
N GLU A 74 -9.55 19.94 -24.87
CA GLU A 74 -11.00 19.73 -25.07
C GLU A 74 -11.74 19.34 -23.78
N TRP A 75 -11.07 19.34 -22.62
CA TRP A 75 -11.71 18.96 -21.36
C TRP A 75 -12.50 20.16 -20.78
N PRO A 76 -13.84 20.05 -20.57
CA PRO A 76 -14.62 21.12 -19.97
C PRO A 76 -14.27 21.32 -18.49
N GLU A 77 -14.25 22.59 -18.03
CA GLU A 77 -13.96 22.98 -16.62
C GLU A 77 -14.80 22.21 -15.58
#